data_AF-A0AA90QIR5-F1
#
_entry.id   AF-A0AA90QIR5-F1
#
_cell.length_a   1.000
_cell.length_b   1.000
_cell.length_c   1.000
_cell.angle_alpha   90.00
_cell.angle_beta   90.00
_cell.angle_gamma   90.00
#
_symmetry.space_group_name_H-M   'P 1'
#
loop_
_entity.id
_entity.type
_entity.pdbx_description
1 polymer ?
#
loop_
_entity_poly.entity_id
_entity_poly.type
_entity_poly.pdbx_seq_one_letter_code
_entity_poly.pdbx_strand_id
1 'polypeptide(L)'
;MIRIYLHSIHCHEETDEVGADEPYVLVTSVNLASMVNVAGFAVPLPGSQVVRYGPFDDVDEGETHYAPGISQSFWGINGAPAQLSDPETTIFIVSLIENDNGNAGNLRGIVAGSVSGALFSSLSLNRADKVTALLREINSASQTVTGFPNTDDLVGAPQELRFSTEELALAERGVLVSRTLSFHGDGGHYSLTFHALNDFGVFGVIGEKWAQTGRAAGPLGIPTSGEIPTYDGIGRFRNFAGGIVSWHPETGAHIVWGLIGERWLQIGREQFGYPITDESPTADGRGRYNHFRAIQLPGKPEASIHWSPASGAHETYGAIRDKWASMGWETSHLGYPVDAERDHAGGRLQRFQGGSLFWTPHGGVVVQ
;
A
#
# COMPACT_ATOMS: atom_id res chain seq x y z
N MET A 1 6.37 -2.61 -0.46
CA MET A 1 7.07 -3.32 -1.55
C MET A 1 6.05 -3.61 -2.62
N ILE A 2 6.43 -3.46 -3.90
CA ILE A 2 5.54 -3.73 -5.03
C ILE A 2 4.94 -5.14 -4.93
N ARG A 3 3.64 -5.24 -5.16
CA ARG A 3 2.94 -6.46 -5.52
C ARG A 3 2.71 -6.47 -7.01
N ILE A 4 2.97 -7.59 -7.65
CA ILE A 4 2.65 -7.82 -9.06
C ILE A 4 1.66 -8.98 -9.16
N TYR A 5 0.57 -8.78 -9.89
CA TYR A 5 -0.54 -9.74 -9.94
C TYR A 5 -1.25 -9.68 -11.30
N LEU A 6 -1.89 -10.79 -11.68
CA LEU A 6 -2.87 -10.80 -12.76
C LEU A 6 -4.11 -10.03 -12.28
N HIS A 7 -4.57 -9.07 -13.08
CA HIS A 7 -5.79 -8.31 -12.82
C HIS A 7 -6.99 -8.92 -13.52
N SER A 8 -6.86 -9.19 -14.82
CA SER A 8 -7.95 -9.74 -15.62
C SER A 8 -7.44 -10.52 -16.83
N ILE A 9 -8.32 -11.38 -17.34
CA ILE A 9 -8.24 -12.04 -18.63
C ILE A 9 -9.44 -11.56 -19.46
N HIS A 10 -9.21 -11.24 -20.73
CA HIS A 10 -10.25 -10.86 -21.69
C HIS A 10 -10.14 -11.77 -22.91
N CYS A 11 -11.25 -12.39 -23.30
CA CYS A 11 -11.36 -13.15 -24.54
C CYS A 11 -11.79 -12.22 -25.68
N HIS A 12 -11.01 -12.20 -26.75
CA HIS A 12 -11.31 -11.46 -27.98
C HIS A 12 -11.95 -12.34 -29.04
N GLU A 13 -11.54 -13.61 -29.10
CA GLU A 13 -12.02 -14.62 -30.02
C GLU A 13 -11.94 -15.96 -29.28
N GLU A 14 -13.10 -16.57 -29.08
CA GLU A 14 -13.24 -17.92 -28.54
C GLU A 14 -13.00 -18.95 -29.66
N THR A 15 -12.63 -20.17 -29.32
CA THR A 15 -12.58 -21.25 -30.30
C THR A 15 -13.98 -21.82 -30.57
N ASP A 16 -14.13 -22.61 -31.63
CA ASP A 16 -15.35 -23.39 -31.87
C ASP A 16 -15.27 -24.81 -31.29
N GLU A 17 -14.42 -25.02 -30.28
CA GLU A 17 -14.19 -26.32 -29.68
C GLU A 17 -15.39 -26.85 -28.89
N VAL A 18 -15.45 -28.19 -28.74
CA VAL A 18 -16.53 -28.86 -28.02
C VAL A 18 -16.16 -28.91 -26.53
N GLY A 19 -16.52 -27.86 -25.80
CA GLY A 19 -16.19 -27.71 -24.38
C GLY A 19 -16.77 -26.42 -23.81
N ALA A 20 -16.43 -26.11 -22.56
CA ALA A 20 -16.54 -24.76 -22.04
C ALA A 20 -15.12 -24.18 -22.01
N ASP A 21 -14.96 -22.93 -22.43
CA ASP A 21 -13.67 -22.26 -22.41
C ASP A 21 -13.24 -21.99 -20.96
N GLU A 22 -12.32 -22.81 -20.47
CA GLU A 22 -11.84 -22.80 -19.08
C GLU A 22 -10.36 -22.38 -18.96
N PRO A 23 -9.92 -21.21 -19.47
CA PRO A 23 -8.52 -20.86 -19.49
C PRO A 23 -7.94 -20.73 -18.07
N TYR A 24 -6.66 -21.06 -17.92
CA TYR A 24 -5.88 -20.75 -16.73
C TYR A 24 -4.51 -20.18 -17.10
N VAL A 25 -3.97 -19.37 -16.20
CA VAL A 25 -2.70 -18.68 -16.39
C VAL A 25 -1.67 -19.24 -15.43
N LEU A 26 -0.52 -19.66 -15.96
CA LEU A 26 0.67 -19.96 -15.18
C LEU A 26 1.66 -18.80 -15.28
N VAL A 27 2.01 -18.24 -14.12
CA VAL A 27 3.05 -17.20 -14.02
C VAL A 27 4.26 -17.78 -13.30
N THR A 28 5.33 -17.99 -14.05
CA THR A 28 6.65 -18.33 -13.51
C THR A 28 7.38 -17.06 -13.12
N SER A 29 7.80 -16.97 -11.86
CA SER A 29 8.59 -15.86 -11.34
C SER A 29 9.96 -16.33 -10.89
N VAL A 30 11.01 -15.65 -11.33
CA VAL A 30 12.40 -15.95 -10.98
C VAL A 30 13.03 -14.72 -10.35
N ASN A 31 13.64 -14.90 -9.18
CA ASN A 31 14.47 -13.89 -8.52
C ASN A 31 15.94 -14.29 -8.66
N LEU A 32 16.62 -13.62 -9.59
CA LEU A 32 18.03 -13.85 -9.91
C LEU A 32 18.98 -13.37 -8.80
N ALA A 33 18.52 -12.47 -7.93
CA ALA A 33 19.29 -11.96 -6.79
C ALA A 33 19.15 -12.83 -5.52
N SER A 34 18.47 -13.98 -5.61
CA SER A 34 18.28 -14.87 -4.47
C SER A 34 19.61 -15.46 -3.98
N MET A 35 19.71 -15.58 -2.65
CA MET A 35 20.86 -16.19 -1.97
C MET A 35 20.36 -17.36 -1.13
N VAL A 36 21.04 -18.51 -1.24
CA VAL A 36 20.76 -19.70 -0.44
C VAL A 36 21.90 -19.93 0.53
N ASN A 37 21.58 -20.23 1.80
CA ASN A 37 22.61 -20.57 2.78
C ASN A 37 22.97 -22.06 2.67
N VAL A 38 24.23 -22.35 2.41
CA VAL A 38 24.79 -23.70 2.38
C VAL A 38 25.92 -23.77 3.38
N ALA A 39 25.73 -24.50 4.48
CA ALA A 39 26.70 -24.68 5.55
C ALA A 39 27.27 -23.35 6.11
N GLY A 40 26.43 -22.31 6.22
CA GLY A 40 26.82 -20.99 6.72
C GLY A 40 27.30 -20.02 5.64
N PHE A 41 27.46 -20.46 4.39
CA PHE A 41 27.86 -19.61 3.27
C PHE A 41 26.66 -19.19 2.43
N ALA A 42 26.57 -17.91 2.08
CA ALA A 42 25.56 -17.41 1.15
C ALA A 42 26.01 -17.66 -0.29
N VAL A 43 25.26 -18.51 -1.01
CA VAL A 43 25.52 -18.87 -2.41
C VAL A 43 24.46 -18.21 -3.29
N PRO A 44 24.84 -17.46 -4.34
CA PRO A 44 23.88 -16.90 -5.30
C PRO A 44 23.26 -18.03 -6.11
N LEU A 45 21.97 -18.26 -5.90
CA LEU A 45 21.19 -19.27 -6.60
C LEU A 45 19.81 -18.68 -6.88
N PRO A 46 19.42 -18.54 -8.16
CA PRO A 46 18.10 -18.03 -8.51
C PRO A 46 16.98 -18.81 -7.83
N GLY A 47 16.09 -18.10 -7.14
CA GLY A 47 14.86 -18.66 -6.60
C GLY A 47 13.76 -18.58 -7.64
N SER A 48 12.85 -19.54 -7.66
CA SER A 48 11.70 -19.53 -8.58
C SER A 48 10.42 -20.03 -7.93
N GLN A 49 9.28 -19.56 -8.43
CA GLN A 49 7.96 -20.08 -8.13
C GLN A 49 7.06 -20.07 -9.37
N VAL A 50 6.06 -20.93 -9.40
CA VAL A 50 5.02 -20.95 -10.44
C VAL A 50 3.66 -20.79 -9.76
N VAL A 51 2.98 -19.68 -10.05
CA VAL A 51 1.65 -19.35 -9.53
C VAL A 51 0.62 -19.66 -10.61
N ARG A 52 -0.50 -20.26 -10.20
CA ARG A 52 -1.66 -20.49 -11.07
C ARG A 52 -2.76 -19.47 -10.75
N TYR A 53 -3.34 -18.88 -11.79
CA TYR A 53 -4.61 -18.17 -11.75
C TYR A 53 -5.65 -18.96 -12.55
N GLY A 54 -6.87 -19.03 -12.04
CA GLY A 54 -7.92 -19.85 -12.62
C GLY A 54 -7.86 -21.35 -12.22
N PRO A 55 -8.56 -22.24 -12.95
CA PRO A 55 -9.33 -21.95 -14.18
C PRO A 55 -10.38 -20.86 -14.02
N PHE A 56 -10.61 -20.11 -15.09
CA PHE A 56 -11.71 -19.16 -15.23
C PHE A 56 -12.81 -19.90 -15.99
N ASP A 57 -13.97 -20.09 -15.37
CA ASP A 57 -15.04 -20.90 -15.96
C ASP A 57 -15.83 -20.06 -16.99
N ASP A 58 -16.15 -20.65 -18.14
CA ASP A 58 -17.09 -20.11 -19.15
C ASP A 58 -16.67 -18.74 -19.70
N VAL A 59 -15.46 -18.65 -20.29
CA VAL A 59 -14.90 -17.38 -20.78
C VAL A 59 -15.26 -17.15 -22.26
N ASP A 60 -16.47 -16.64 -22.50
CA ASP A 60 -16.99 -16.40 -23.85
C ASP A 60 -16.30 -15.23 -24.60
N GLU A 61 -16.44 -15.21 -25.93
CA GLU A 61 -15.99 -14.11 -26.80
C GLU A 61 -16.50 -12.73 -26.29
N GLY A 62 -15.57 -11.80 -26.08
CA GLY A 62 -15.86 -10.44 -25.62
C GLY A 62 -15.96 -10.29 -24.10
N GLU A 63 -15.88 -11.39 -23.33
CA GLU A 63 -15.95 -11.33 -21.88
C GLU A 63 -14.63 -10.96 -21.21
N THR A 64 -14.72 -10.38 -20.02
CA THR A 64 -13.58 -10.11 -19.14
C THR A 64 -13.82 -10.72 -17.77
N HIS A 65 -12.93 -11.63 -17.37
CA HIS A 65 -12.93 -12.25 -16.05
C HIS A 65 -11.82 -11.66 -15.19
N TYR A 66 -12.10 -11.47 -13.90
CA TYR A 66 -11.16 -10.87 -12.97
C TYR A 66 -10.47 -11.93 -12.12
N ALA A 67 -9.14 -11.85 -12.06
CA ALA A 67 -8.35 -12.66 -11.15
C ALA A 67 -8.49 -12.14 -9.70
N PRO A 68 -8.03 -12.91 -8.68
CA PRO A 68 -8.01 -12.46 -7.28
C PRO A 68 -7.22 -11.15 -7.04
N GLY A 69 -6.49 -10.67 -8.04
CA GLY A 69 -5.84 -9.37 -8.04
C GLY A 69 -4.76 -9.28 -6.98
N ILE A 70 -4.73 -8.16 -6.26
CA ILE A 70 -3.69 -7.87 -5.27
C ILE A 70 -3.61 -8.89 -4.11
N SER A 71 -4.69 -9.65 -3.88
CA SER A 71 -4.73 -10.72 -2.86
C SER A 71 -3.84 -11.92 -3.21
N GLN A 72 -3.53 -12.11 -4.49
CA GLN A 72 -2.66 -13.17 -4.98
C GLN A 72 -1.56 -12.56 -5.86
N SER A 73 -0.50 -12.06 -5.22
CA SER A 73 0.69 -11.61 -5.94
C SER A 73 1.58 -12.79 -6.33
N PHE A 74 2.14 -12.75 -7.55
CA PHE A 74 3.18 -13.67 -7.98
C PHE A 74 4.60 -13.15 -7.73
N TRP A 75 4.76 -11.97 -7.13
CA TRP A 75 6.08 -11.42 -6.76
C TRP A 75 6.27 -11.37 -5.24
N GLY A 76 7.52 -11.55 -4.79
CA GLY A 76 7.84 -11.83 -3.39
C GLY A 76 7.81 -13.34 -3.11
N ILE A 77 8.77 -14.06 -3.71
CA ILE A 77 8.83 -15.53 -3.70
C ILE A 77 8.63 -16.07 -2.27
N ASN A 78 7.73 -17.05 -2.10
CA ASN A 78 7.30 -17.61 -0.80
C ASN A 78 6.44 -16.67 0.08
N GLY A 79 5.77 -15.67 -0.51
CA GLY A 79 4.85 -14.78 0.20
C GLY A 79 5.53 -13.72 1.05
N ALA A 80 6.86 -13.65 1.03
CA ALA A 80 7.61 -12.56 1.64
C ALA A 80 7.71 -11.41 0.63
N PRO A 81 7.26 -10.19 0.96
CA PRO A 81 7.41 -9.07 0.04
C PRO A 81 8.90 -8.89 -0.31
N ALA A 82 9.21 -8.72 -1.60
CA ALA A 82 10.57 -8.51 -2.08
C ALA A 82 10.67 -7.15 -2.79
N GLN A 83 11.75 -6.42 -2.54
CA GLN A 83 12.02 -5.18 -3.26
C GLN A 83 12.31 -5.50 -4.72
N LEU A 84 11.70 -4.74 -5.63
CA LEU A 84 11.94 -4.85 -7.06
C LEU A 84 12.20 -3.46 -7.64
N SER A 85 13.47 -3.09 -7.71
CA SER A 85 13.91 -1.80 -8.26
C SER A 85 14.69 -1.93 -9.57
N ASP A 86 15.24 -3.12 -9.83
CA ASP A 86 16.00 -3.41 -11.05
C ASP A 86 15.32 -4.57 -11.80
N PRO A 87 14.74 -4.33 -12.99
CA PRO A 87 14.08 -5.37 -13.76
C PRO A 87 15.04 -6.48 -14.21
N GLU A 88 16.36 -6.22 -14.24
CA GLU A 88 17.36 -7.22 -14.61
C GLU A 88 17.56 -8.29 -13.54
N THR A 89 17.07 -8.06 -12.32
CA THR A 89 17.15 -9.03 -11.21
C THR A 89 16.01 -10.04 -11.21
N THR A 90 15.07 -9.93 -12.15
CA THR A 90 13.86 -10.76 -12.19
C THR A 90 13.51 -11.22 -13.59
N ILE A 91 12.82 -12.36 -13.68
CA ILE A 91 12.20 -12.85 -14.91
C ILE A 91 10.78 -13.31 -14.58
N PHE A 92 9.80 -12.87 -15.38
CA PHE A 92 8.43 -13.36 -15.32
C PHE A 92 8.06 -13.97 -16.67
N ILE A 93 7.72 -15.26 -16.69
CA ILE A 93 7.22 -15.94 -17.89
C ILE A 93 5.76 -16.31 -17.66
N VAL A 94 4.92 -15.94 -18.61
CA VAL A 94 3.47 -16.16 -18.58
C VAL A 94 3.11 -17.19 -19.64
N SER A 95 2.32 -18.18 -19.25
CA SER A 95 1.68 -19.14 -20.14
C SER A 95 0.18 -19.08 -19.93
N LEU A 96 -0.57 -19.13 -21.03
CA LEU A 96 -2.02 -19.27 -21.05
C LEU A 96 -2.34 -20.66 -21.58
N ILE A 97 -3.18 -21.40 -20.88
CA ILE A 97 -3.53 -22.78 -21.18
C ILE A 97 -5.05 -22.90 -21.13
N GLU A 98 -5.62 -23.60 -22.08
CA GLU A 98 -7.02 -24.02 -22.12
C GLU A 98 -7.17 -25.34 -21.36
N ASN A 99 -8.21 -25.47 -20.54
CA ASN A 99 -8.39 -26.60 -19.63
C ASN A 99 -9.38 -27.62 -20.18
N ASP A 100 -8.94 -28.48 -21.09
CA ASP A 100 -9.81 -29.50 -21.71
C ASP A 100 -9.82 -30.81 -20.93
N ASN A 101 -10.20 -30.74 -19.65
CA ASN A 101 -10.18 -31.85 -18.68
C ASN A 101 -8.79 -32.27 -18.18
N GLY A 102 -7.75 -31.45 -18.34
CA GLY A 102 -6.47 -31.69 -17.70
C GLY A 102 -6.45 -31.34 -16.21
N ASN A 103 -5.25 -31.36 -15.66
CA ASN A 103 -5.01 -31.06 -14.26
C ASN A 103 -4.02 -29.91 -14.17
N ALA A 104 -4.56 -28.69 -14.16
CA ALA A 104 -3.79 -27.46 -14.04
C ALA A 104 -2.85 -27.44 -12.82
N GLY A 105 -3.17 -28.19 -11.75
CA GLY A 105 -2.29 -28.37 -10.59
C GLY A 105 -1.05 -29.22 -10.90
N ASN A 106 -1.23 -30.34 -11.60
CA ASN A 106 -0.15 -31.19 -12.08
C ASN A 106 0.73 -30.45 -13.08
N LEU A 107 0.13 -29.75 -14.06
CA LEU A 107 0.88 -28.99 -15.05
C LEU A 107 1.74 -27.91 -14.38
N ARG A 108 1.19 -27.17 -13.41
CA ARG A 108 1.95 -26.22 -12.58
C ARG A 108 3.14 -26.87 -11.87
N GLY A 109 3.01 -28.12 -11.43
CA GLY A 109 4.10 -28.90 -10.84
C GLY A 109 5.18 -29.27 -11.85
N ILE A 110 4.79 -29.72 -13.03
CA ILE A 110 5.69 -30.08 -14.14
C ILE A 110 6.49 -28.86 -14.60
N VAL A 111 5.80 -27.73 -14.86
CA VAL A 111 6.45 -26.47 -15.24
C VAL A 111 7.44 -26.01 -14.17
N ALA A 112 7.08 -26.10 -12.89
CA ALA A 112 8.00 -25.74 -11.80
C ALA A 112 9.28 -26.61 -11.76
N GLY A 113 9.15 -27.91 -12.05
CA GLY A 113 10.29 -28.82 -12.19
C GLY A 113 11.20 -28.44 -13.37
N SER A 114 10.62 -28.20 -14.53
CA SER A 114 11.35 -27.79 -15.74
C SER A 114 12.06 -26.46 -15.56
N VAL A 115 11.42 -25.47 -14.94
CA VAL A 115 12.02 -24.17 -14.59
C VAL A 115 13.25 -24.35 -13.71
N SER A 116 13.16 -25.21 -12.69
CA SER A 116 14.29 -25.47 -11.79
C SER A 116 15.49 -26.05 -12.54
N GLY A 117 15.26 -26.99 -13.46
CA GLY A 117 16.30 -27.57 -14.33
C GLY A 117 16.89 -26.54 -15.31
N ALA A 118 16.04 -25.71 -15.92
CA ALA A 118 16.45 -24.62 -16.81
C ALA A 118 17.35 -23.60 -16.10
N LEU A 119 17.00 -23.20 -14.87
CA LEU A 119 17.79 -22.26 -14.08
C LEU A 119 19.16 -22.83 -13.69
N PHE A 120 19.21 -24.11 -13.31
CA PHE A 120 20.46 -24.77 -12.93
C PHE A 120 21.41 -24.93 -14.12
N SER A 121 20.89 -25.35 -15.27
CA SER A 121 21.69 -25.50 -16.50
C SER A 121 22.13 -24.17 -17.12
N SER A 122 21.44 -23.06 -16.80
CA SER A 122 21.73 -21.74 -17.33
C SER A 122 22.48 -20.82 -16.37
N LEU A 123 22.99 -21.31 -15.22
CA LEU A 123 23.57 -20.46 -14.16
C LEU A 123 24.61 -19.45 -14.65
N SER A 124 25.48 -19.84 -15.58
CA SER A 124 26.54 -19.00 -16.15
C SER A 124 26.09 -18.05 -17.27
N LEU A 125 24.87 -18.23 -17.78
CA LEU A 125 24.34 -17.42 -18.88
C LEU A 125 23.92 -16.02 -18.40
N ASN A 126 23.92 -15.06 -19.33
CA ASN A 126 23.34 -13.74 -19.07
C ASN A 126 21.81 -13.83 -18.97
N ARG A 127 21.15 -12.75 -18.51
CA ARG A 127 19.69 -12.72 -18.31
C ARG A 127 18.92 -13.07 -19.60
N ALA A 128 19.30 -12.51 -20.75
CA ALA A 128 18.58 -12.73 -22.01
C ALA A 128 18.62 -14.21 -22.41
N ASP A 129 19.78 -14.84 -22.32
CA ASP A 129 19.95 -16.26 -22.62
C ASP A 129 19.20 -17.16 -21.61
N LYS A 130 19.13 -16.76 -20.34
CA LYS A 130 18.28 -17.42 -19.33
C LYS A 130 16.79 -17.32 -19.69
N VAL A 131 16.32 -16.16 -20.14
CA VAL A 131 14.93 -15.97 -20.60
C VAL A 131 14.65 -16.90 -21.78
N THR A 132 15.54 -16.95 -22.77
CA THR A 132 15.39 -17.87 -23.93
C THR A 132 15.34 -19.33 -23.49
N ALA A 133 16.20 -19.75 -22.56
CA ALA A 133 16.16 -21.10 -22.02
C ALA A 133 14.85 -21.39 -21.29
N LEU A 134 14.38 -20.47 -20.43
CA LEU A 134 13.12 -20.61 -19.70
C LEU A 134 11.92 -20.69 -20.64
N LEU A 135 11.82 -19.82 -21.63
CA LEU A 135 10.74 -19.84 -22.62
C LEU A 135 10.67 -21.20 -23.34
N ARG A 136 11.82 -21.74 -23.75
CA ARG A 136 11.90 -23.06 -24.40
C ARG A 136 11.44 -24.19 -23.49
N GLU A 137 11.99 -24.26 -22.27
CA GLU A 137 11.67 -25.35 -21.33
C GLU A 137 10.23 -25.27 -20.82
N ILE A 138 9.71 -24.06 -20.56
CA ILE A 138 8.32 -23.85 -20.16
C ILE A 138 7.39 -24.23 -21.31
N ASN A 139 7.66 -23.81 -22.54
CA ASN A 139 6.86 -24.18 -23.70
C ASN A 139 6.79 -25.70 -23.87
N SER A 140 7.91 -26.40 -23.75
CA SER A 140 7.94 -27.87 -23.80
C SER A 140 7.18 -28.52 -22.64
N ALA A 141 7.27 -27.94 -21.44
CA ALA A 141 6.62 -28.47 -20.25
C ALA A 141 5.10 -28.29 -20.29
N SER A 142 4.62 -27.13 -20.79
CA SER A 142 3.20 -26.80 -20.86
C SER A 142 2.42 -27.68 -21.85
N GLN A 143 3.10 -28.33 -22.80
CA GLN A 143 2.50 -29.31 -23.73
C GLN A 143 2.42 -30.73 -23.13
N THR A 144 2.71 -30.91 -21.85
CA THR A 144 2.63 -32.23 -21.21
C THR A 144 1.17 -32.59 -20.96
N VAL A 145 0.74 -33.71 -21.52
CA VAL A 145 -0.61 -34.24 -21.32
C VAL A 145 -0.87 -34.53 -19.84
N THR A 146 -1.87 -33.86 -19.25
CA THR A 146 -2.28 -34.09 -17.86
C THR A 146 -3.72 -34.61 -17.71
N GLY A 147 -4.44 -34.81 -18.82
CA GLY A 147 -5.82 -35.31 -18.91
C GLY A 147 -6.07 -36.20 -20.14
N PHE A 148 -7.23 -36.88 -20.17
CA PHE A 148 -7.73 -37.71 -21.27
C PHE A 148 -9.26 -37.73 -21.20
N PRO A 149 -10.04 -37.72 -22.30
CA PRO A 149 -9.65 -37.89 -23.71
C PRO A 149 -9.16 -36.62 -24.43
N ASN A 150 -9.48 -35.42 -23.91
CA ASN A 150 -8.98 -34.15 -24.41
C ASN A 150 -7.75 -33.72 -23.60
N THR A 151 -6.90 -32.91 -24.21
CA THR A 151 -5.61 -32.51 -23.65
C THR A 151 -5.56 -31.01 -23.51
N ASP A 152 -5.14 -30.50 -22.35
CA ASP A 152 -4.92 -29.06 -22.15
C ASP A 152 -4.04 -28.48 -23.27
N ASP A 153 -4.59 -27.51 -23.99
CA ASP A 153 -3.92 -26.89 -25.13
C ASP A 153 -3.31 -25.53 -24.77
N LEU A 154 -2.12 -25.29 -25.30
CA LEU A 154 -1.39 -24.07 -25.05
C LEU A 154 -1.91 -22.96 -25.97
N VAL A 155 -2.46 -21.90 -25.37
CA VAL A 155 -2.93 -20.73 -26.12
C VAL A 155 -1.74 -19.83 -26.49
N GLY A 156 -1.04 -20.21 -27.55
CA GLY A 156 0.14 -19.50 -28.06
C GLY A 156 1.40 -19.68 -27.20
N ALA A 157 2.57 -19.30 -27.74
CA ALA A 157 3.85 -19.49 -27.04
C ALA A 157 3.91 -18.68 -25.72
N PRO A 158 4.59 -19.18 -24.67
CA PRO A 158 4.83 -18.41 -23.46
C PRO A 158 5.54 -17.10 -23.75
N GLN A 159 5.28 -16.07 -22.95
CA GLN A 159 5.81 -14.72 -23.16
C GLN A 159 6.47 -14.18 -21.89
N GLU A 160 7.51 -13.36 -22.05
CA GLU A 160 8.09 -12.62 -20.95
C GLU A 160 7.23 -11.41 -20.59
N LEU A 161 6.78 -11.32 -19.34
CA LEU A 161 6.23 -10.09 -18.76
C LEU A 161 7.39 -9.26 -18.20
N ARG A 162 7.61 -8.06 -18.73
CA ARG A 162 8.68 -7.18 -18.27
C ARG A 162 8.17 -5.77 -18.00
N PHE A 163 8.57 -5.24 -16.84
CA PHE A 163 8.37 -3.84 -16.46
C PHE A 163 9.69 -3.08 -16.65
N SER A 164 9.63 -1.84 -17.11
CA SER A 164 10.80 -0.97 -17.18
C SER A 164 11.21 -0.46 -15.79
N THR A 165 12.42 0.08 -15.68
CA THR A 165 12.89 0.72 -14.44
C THR A 165 11.98 1.89 -14.03
N GLU A 166 11.49 2.66 -15.00
CA GLU A 166 10.57 3.79 -14.76
C GLU A 166 9.20 3.31 -14.28
N GLU A 167 8.69 2.22 -14.85
CA GLU A 167 7.45 1.58 -14.44
C GLU A 167 7.55 1.03 -13.01
N LEU A 168 8.63 0.31 -12.69
CA LEU A 168 8.85 -0.16 -11.33
C LEU A 168 8.99 1.02 -10.34
N ALA A 169 9.64 2.11 -10.74
CA ALA A 169 9.72 3.31 -9.92
C ALA A 169 8.34 3.97 -9.71
N LEU A 170 7.46 3.97 -10.72
CA LEU A 170 6.07 4.42 -10.59
C LEU A 170 5.28 3.52 -9.63
N ALA A 171 5.38 2.20 -9.80
CA ALA A 171 4.73 1.22 -8.94
C ALA A 171 5.19 1.33 -7.48
N GLU A 172 6.50 1.51 -7.23
CA GLU A 172 7.05 1.69 -5.88
C GLU A 172 6.53 2.97 -5.22
N ARG A 173 6.26 4.03 -6.01
CA ARG A 173 5.58 5.25 -5.59
C ARG A 173 4.06 5.12 -5.51
N GLY A 174 3.51 3.91 -5.55
CA GLY A 174 2.07 3.66 -5.41
C GLY A 174 1.23 4.11 -6.62
N VAL A 175 1.85 4.41 -7.77
CA VAL A 175 1.12 4.60 -9.02
C VAL A 175 0.85 3.23 -9.62
N LEU A 176 -0.41 2.92 -9.91
CA LEU A 176 -0.78 1.67 -10.55
C LEU A 176 -0.15 1.61 -11.95
N VAL A 177 0.72 0.63 -12.18
CA VAL A 177 1.26 0.32 -13.50
C VAL A 177 0.52 -0.87 -14.07
N SER A 178 0.10 -0.77 -15.32
CA SER A 178 -0.62 -1.82 -16.03
C SER A 178 0.15 -2.26 -17.28
N ARG A 179 0.22 -3.56 -17.52
CA ARG A 179 0.83 -4.19 -18.69
C ARG A 179 -0.09 -5.28 -19.21
N THR A 180 -0.28 -5.31 -20.53
CA THR A 180 -1.11 -6.33 -21.19
C THR A 180 -0.24 -7.21 -22.08
N LEU A 181 -0.42 -8.52 -21.96
CA LEU A 181 0.11 -9.50 -22.92
C LEU A 181 -1.06 -10.04 -23.73
N SER A 182 -0.84 -10.26 -25.03
CA SER A 182 -1.84 -10.86 -25.92
C SER A 182 -1.36 -12.23 -26.36
N PHE A 183 -2.22 -13.23 -26.21
CA PHE A 183 -1.96 -14.63 -26.55
C PHE A 183 -2.92 -15.07 -27.63
N HIS A 184 -2.40 -15.64 -28.71
CA HIS A 184 -3.18 -16.14 -29.83
C HIS A 184 -2.64 -17.52 -30.19
N GLY A 185 -3.53 -18.50 -30.26
CA GLY A 185 -3.21 -19.89 -30.57
C GLY A 185 -4.46 -20.64 -30.97
N ASP A 186 -4.34 -21.97 -31.03
CA ASP A 186 -5.45 -22.84 -31.42
C ASP A 186 -6.61 -22.70 -30.43
N GLY A 187 -6.30 -22.57 -29.13
CA GLY A 187 -7.24 -22.29 -28.03
C GLY A 187 -7.73 -20.84 -27.89
N GLY A 188 -7.74 -20.04 -28.96
CA GLY A 188 -8.37 -18.71 -29.00
C GLY A 188 -7.44 -17.49 -28.91
N HIS A 189 -8.03 -16.29 -28.82
CA HIS A 189 -7.33 -14.99 -28.71
C HIS A 189 -7.67 -14.28 -27.40
N TYR A 190 -6.67 -14.14 -26.52
CA TYR A 190 -6.86 -13.57 -25.20
C TYR A 190 -5.91 -12.39 -24.94
N SER A 191 -6.32 -11.53 -24.01
CA SER A 191 -5.46 -10.51 -23.41
C SER A 191 -5.44 -10.64 -21.89
N LEU A 192 -4.23 -10.69 -21.34
CA LEU A 192 -3.98 -10.77 -19.91
C LEU A 192 -3.47 -9.43 -19.40
N THR A 193 -4.18 -8.80 -18.47
CA THR A 193 -3.78 -7.53 -17.87
C THR A 193 -3.13 -7.77 -16.52
N PHE A 194 -1.90 -7.28 -16.34
CA PHE A 194 -1.10 -7.40 -15.14
C PHE A 194 -0.89 -6.04 -14.50
N HIS A 195 -1.01 -5.98 -13.17
CA HIS A 195 -0.79 -4.77 -12.41
C HIS A 195 0.44 -4.90 -11.51
N ALA A 196 1.21 -3.82 -11.41
CA ALA A 196 2.26 -3.62 -10.43
C ALA A 196 1.92 -2.41 -9.55
N LEU A 197 1.85 -2.61 -8.24
CA LEU A 197 1.51 -1.57 -7.27
C LEU A 197 2.16 -1.84 -5.92
N ASN A 198 2.79 -0.82 -5.33
CA ASN A 198 3.12 -0.81 -3.92
C ASN A 198 1.95 -0.21 -3.13
N ASP A 199 1.08 -1.06 -2.60
CA ASP A 199 -0.09 -0.66 -1.80
C ASP A 199 0.28 -0.02 -0.45
N PHE A 200 1.51 -0.24 0.02
CA PHE A 200 2.11 0.45 1.16
C PHE A 200 3.07 1.56 0.76
N GLY A 201 3.25 1.84 -0.53
CA GLY A 201 4.12 2.91 -1.01
C GLY A 201 3.64 4.23 -0.44
N VAL A 202 4.49 4.92 0.32
CA VAL A 202 4.17 6.23 0.88
C VAL A 202 4.73 7.29 -0.06
N PHE A 203 3.85 7.99 -0.75
CA PHE A 203 4.17 8.91 -1.83
C PHE A 203 3.52 10.28 -1.61
N GLY A 204 3.75 11.20 -2.56
CA GLY A 204 3.26 12.56 -2.48
C GLY A 204 3.70 13.28 -1.22
N VAL A 205 2.91 14.26 -0.78
CA VAL A 205 3.23 15.13 0.36
C VAL A 205 3.31 14.35 1.68
N ILE A 206 2.51 13.28 1.83
CA ILE A 206 2.59 12.38 2.99
C ILE A 206 3.92 11.61 2.98
N GLY A 207 4.36 11.12 1.82
CA GLY A 207 5.64 10.43 1.64
C GLY A 207 6.84 11.34 1.86
N GLU A 208 6.76 12.59 1.42
CA GLU A 208 7.77 13.62 1.68
C GLU A 208 7.87 13.92 3.18
N LYS A 209 6.73 14.08 3.88
CA LYS A 209 6.72 14.26 5.33
C LYS A 209 7.31 13.05 6.07
N TRP A 210 6.95 11.83 5.68
CA TRP A 210 7.55 10.62 6.26
C TRP A 210 9.06 10.54 6.01
N ALA A 211 9.53 10.96 4.83
CA ALA A 211 10.94 11.03 4.52
C ALA A 211 11.72 11.98 5.44
N GLN A 212 11.12 13.13 5.82
CA GLN A 212 11.71 14.07 6.78
C GLN A 212 11.94 13.45 8.17
N THR A 213 11.22 12.37 8.51
CA THR A 213 11.39 11.66 9.79
C THR A 213 12.41 10.52 9.77
N GLY A 214 13.07 10.24 8.64
CA GLY A 214 13.96 9.07 8.52
C GLY A 214 13.25 7.79 8.06
N ARG A 215 12.03 7.92 7.50
CA ARG A 215 11.24 6.81 6.95
C ARG A 215 11.04 5.67 7.96
N ALA A 216 11.20 4.42 7.54
CA ALA A 216 10.99 3.23 8.36
C ALA A 216 11.95 3.14 9.57
N ALA A 217 13.13 3.75 9.48
CA ALA A 217 14.09 3.81 10.59
C ALA A 217 13.79 4.97 11.56
N GLY A 218 12.89 5.87 11.18
CA GLY A 218 12.47 7.02 11.96
C GLY A 218 11.47 6.68 13.06
N PRO A 219 11.15 7.66 13.94
CA PRO A 219 10.20 7.48 15.03
C PRO A 219 8.77 7.18 14.55
N LEU A 220 8.42 7.60 13.32
CA LEU A 220 7.12 7.30 12.74
C LEU A 220 7.00 5.81 12.33
N GLY A 221 8.12 5.17 11.99
CA GLY A 221 8.18 3.75 11.64
C GLY A 221 7.58 3.40 10.28
N ILE A 222 7.20 2.13 10.11
CA ILE A 222 6.60 1.61 8.88
C ILE A 222 5.14 2.03 8.73
N PRO A 223 4.63 2.26 7.50
CA PRO A 223 3.21 2.45 7.27
C PRO A 223 2.42 1.19 7.65
N THR A 224 1.28 1.37 8.30
CA THR A 224 0.36 0.30 8.71
C THR A 224 -0.94 0.31 7.92
N SER A 225 -1.13 1.30 7.05
CA SER A 225 -2.22 1.40 6.09
C SER A 225 -1.73 1.92 4.74
N GLY A 226 -2.57 1.77 3.71
CA GLY A 226 -2.51 2.63 2.53
C GLY A 226 -2.87 4.09 2.88
N GLU A 227 -2.89 4.96 1.88
CA GLU A 227 -3.40 6.33 2.03
C GLU A 227 -4.93 6.35 1.94
N ILE A 228 -5.57 6.93 2.96
CA ILE A 228 -7.01 6.84 3.19
C ILE A 228 -7.60 8.25 3.05
N PRO A 229 -8.70 8.44 2.29
CA PRO A 229 -9.45 9.68 2.29
C PRO A 229 -9.97 10.05 3.68
N THR A 230 -9.89 11.33 4.02
CA THR A 230 -10.53 11.89 5.22
C THR A 230 -12.05 11.98 5.05
N TYR A 231 -12.77 12.31 6.12
CA TYR A 231 -14.24 12.31 6.16
C TYR A 231 -14.91 13.21 5.10
N ASP A 232 -14.21 14.24 4.65
CA ASP A 232 -14.66 15.20 3.63
C ASP A 232 -14.32 14.79 2.19
N GLY A 233 -13.55 13.70 2.01
CA GLY A 233 -13.05 13.24 0.71
C GLY A 233 -11.95 14.11 0.09
N ILE A 234 -11.57 15.23 0.72
CA ILE A 234 -10.60 16.19 0.19
C ILE A 234 -9.20 15.87 0.72
N GLY A 235 -9.07 15.75 2.03
CA GLY A 235 -7.81 15.38 2.67
C GLY A 235 -7.46 13.90 2.50
N ARG A 236 -6.24 13.57 2.92
CA ARG A 236 -5.71 12.22 2.93
C ARG A 236 -4.93 12.02 4.21
N PHE A 237 -4.97 10.81 4.77
CA PHE A 237 -4.11 10.46 5.88
C PHE A 237 -3.52 9.07 5.69
N ARG A 238 -2.47 8.79 6.44
CA ARG A 238 -1.90 7.45 6.54
C ARG A 238 -1.51 7.13 7.97
N ASN A 239 -1.80 5.90 8.37
CA ASN A 239 -1.37 5.36 9.64
C ASN A 239 0.04 4.76 9.51
N PHE A 240 0.84 5.01 10.53
CA PHE A 240 2.16 4.44 10.72
C PHE A 240 2.24 3.80 12.11
N ALA A 241 3.22 2.93 12.32
CA ALA A 241 3.41 2.27 13.61
C ALA A 241 3.57 3.28 14.78
N GLY A 242 4.19 4.43 14.53
CA GLY A 242 4.44 5.47 15.54
C GLY A 242 3.46 6.63 15.54
N GLY A 243 2.50 6.72 14.60
CA GLY A 243 1.59 7.87 14.53
C GLY A 243 0.85 8.00 13.21
N ILE A 244 0.32 9.19 12.94
CA ILE A 244 -0.50 9.48 11.76
C ILE A 244 0.08 10.69 11.04
N VAL A 245 0.19 10.61 9.71
CA VAL A 245 0.38 11.79 8.86
C VAL A 245 -0.96 12.14 8.25
N SER A 246 -1.44 13.35 8.49
CA SER A 246 -2.68 13.86 7.89
C SER A 246 -2.36 15.06 7.01
N TRP A 247 -2.96 15.10 5.83
CA TRP A 247 -2.75 16.10 4.78
C TRP A 247 -4.08 16.68 4.31
N HIS A 248 -4.08 17.99 4.08
CA HIS A 248 -5.11 18.71 3.35
C HIS A 248 -4.47 19.76 2.44
N PRO A 249 -5.00 20.06 1.24
CA PRO A 249 -4.42 21.06 0.34
C PRO A 249 -4.23 22.44 0.97
N GLU A 250 -5.05 22.81 1.95
CA GLU A 250 -4.93 24.11 2.65
C GLU A 250 -3.97 24.12 3.84
N THR A 251 -3.66 22.96 4.44
CA THR A 251 -2.85 22.89 5.67
C THR A 251 -1.50 22.23 5.47
N GLY A 252 -1.33 21.47 4.38
CA GLY A 252 -0.16 20.62 4.17
C GLY A 252 -0.23 19.32 4.99
N ALA A 253 0.84 18.52 4.91
CA ALA A 253 0.95 17.27 5.65
C ALA A 253 1.61 17.54 7.00
N HIS A 254 1.02 17.04 8.09
CA HIS A 254 1.56 17.14 9.43
C HIS A 254 1.38 15.84 10.21
N ILE A 255 2.28 15.64 11.16
CA ILE A 255 2.34 14.45 12.00
C ILE A 255 1.62 14.70 13.32
N VAL A 256 0.78 13.74 13.70
CA VAL A 256 0.16 13.65 15.03
C VAL A 256 0.47 12.27 15.59
N TRP A 257 1.09 12.20 16.76
CA TRP A 257 1.51 10.94 17.39
C TRP A 257 1.28 10.96 18.90
N GLY A 258 1.63 9.85 19.57
CA GLY A 258 1.55 9.73 21.02
C GLY A 258 0.17 10.07 21.60
N LEU A 259 0.16 10.61 22.83
CA LEU A 259 -1.06 10.91 23.57
C LEU A 259 -1.88 12.06 22.95
N ILE A 260 -1.26 12.96 22.18
CA ILE A 260 -1.97 13.97 21.40
C ILE A 260 -2.73 13.30 20.26
N GLY A 261 -2.09 12.38 19.54
CA GLY A 261 -2.71 11.57 18.50
C GLY A 261 -3.88 10.75 19.04
N GLU A 262 -3.69 10.08 20.18
CA GLU A 262 -4.77 9.33 20.84
C GLU A 262 -5.96 10.23 21.20
N ARG A 263 -5.72 11.42 21.77
CA ARG A 263 -6.79 12.35 22.09
C ARG A 263 -7.50 12.85 20.83
N TRP A 264 -6.75 13.21 19.80
CA TRP A 264 -7.28 13.65 18.51
C TRP A 264 -8.14 12.58 17.84
N LEU A 265 -7.74 11.31 17.90
CA LEU A 265 -8.53 10.16 17.45
C LEU A 265 -9.87 10.07 18.19
N GLN A 266 -9.87 10.23 19.51
CA GLN A 266 -11.08 10.14 20.35
C GLN A 266 -12.11 11.24 20.06
N ILE A 267 -11.66 12.42 19.66
CA ILE A 267 -12.52 13.59 19.43
C ILE A 267 -12.87 13.83 17.97
N GLY A 268 -12.67 12.83 17.09
CA GLY A 268 -13.16 12.84 15.71
C GLY A 268 -12.12 13.24 14.65
N ARG A 269 -10.84 13.31 15.00
CA ARG A 269 -9.71 13.58 14.09
C ARG A 269 -9.88 14.84 13.23
N GLU A 270 -9.89 14.69 11.91
CA GLU A 270 -10.04 15.80 10.98
C GLU A 270 -11.39 16.52 11.14
N GLN A 271 -12.41 15.91 11.75
CA GLN A 271 -13.65 16.62 12.13
C GLN A 271 -13.46 17.59 13.30
N PHE A 272 -12.48 17.34 14.19
CA PHE A 272 -12.02 18.33 15.16
C PHE A 272 -11.18 19.41 14.46
N GLY A 273 -10.37 19.00 13.49
CA GLY A 273 -9.62 19.87 12.60
C GLY A 273 -8.40 19.17 12.03
N TYR A 274 -7.91 19.68 10.91
CA TYR A 274 -6.65 19.21 10.32
C TYR A 274 -5.47 19.79 11.08
N PRO A 275 -4.40 19.00 11.33
CA PRO A 275 -3.19 19.53 11.94
C PRO A 275 -2.57 20.60 11.02
N ILE A 276 -2.07 21.68 11.64
CA ILE A 276 -1.33 22.77 10.97
C ILE A 276 0.12 22.89 11.48
N THR A 277 0.50 22.02 12.41
CA THR A 277 1.88 21.83 12.89
C THR A 277 2.15 20.34 13.07
N ASP A 278 3.41 19.94 12.96
CA ASP A 278 3.89 18.68 13.54
C ASP A 278 3.91 18.79 15.08
N GLU A 279 3.95 17.65 15.78
CA GLU A 279 4.00 17.66 17.24
C GLU A 279 5.32 18.21 17.76
N SER A 280 5.26 19.37 18.43
CA SER A 280 6.43 20.13 18.87
C SER A 280 6.49 20.24 20.40
N PRO A 281 7.69 20.36 21.00
CA PRO A 281 7.82 20.68 22.42
C PRO A 281 7.23 22.06 22.70
N THR A 282 6.59 22.22 23.87
CA THR A 282 6.15 23.50 24.39
C THR A 282 7.32 24.41 24.76
N ALA A 283 7.08 25.71 24.91
CA ALA A 283 8.13 26.70 25.17
C ALA A 283 8.80 26.50 26.54
N ASP A 284 8.08 25.94 27.52
CA ASP A 284 8.62 25.58 28.83
C ASP A 284 9.44 24.27 28.83
N GLY A 285 9.44 23.54 27.70
CA GLY A 285 10.13 22.26 27.53
C GLY A 285 9.53 21.08 28.31
N ARG A 286 8.34 21.22 28.90
CA ARG A 286 7.74 20.17 29.76
C ARG A 286 6.67 19.36 29.05
N GLY A 287 6.05 19.91 28.03
CA GLY A 287 4.93 19.35 27.32
C GLY A 287 5.16 19.32 25.82
N ARG A 288 4.11 18.92 25.11
CA ARG A 288 4.08 18.87 23.64
C ARG A 288 2.75 19.40 23.15
N TYR A 289 2.69 19.82 21.90
CA TYR A 289 1.44 20.31 21.31
C TYR A 289 1.34 20.05 19.80
N ASN A 290 0.10 20.01 19.33
CA ASN A 290 -0.25 20.26 17.93
C ASN A 290 -1.30 21.37 17.87
N HIS A 291 -1.21 22.22 16.85
CA HIS A 291 -2.30 23.12 16.46
C HIS A 291 -3.10 22.52 15.30
N PHE A 292 -4.39 22.84 15.26
CA PHE A 292 -5.35 22.31 14.30
C PHE A 292 -6.23 23.43 13.75
N ARG A 293 -6.77 23.22 12.55
CA ARG A 293 -7.72 24.13 11.90
C ARG A 293 -8.95 23.36 11.43
N ALA A 294 -10.12 23.78 11.89
CA ALA A 294 -11.41 23.23 11.47
C ALA A 294 -11.83 23.86 10.13
N ILE A 295 -11.24 23.41 9.04
CA ILE A 295 -11.44 23.95 7.68
C ILE A 295 -12.90 23.93 7.21
N GLN A 296 -13.70 23.02 7.77
CA GLN A 296 -15.10 22.79 7.44
C GLN A 296 -16.05 23.81 8.07
N LEU A 297 -15.56 24.60 9.04
CA LEU A 297 -16.36 25.61 9.72
C LEU A 297 -16.11 27.00 9.12
N PRO A 298 -17.14 27.86 9.06
CA PRO A 298 -16.96 29.26 8.69
C PRO A 298 -15.90 29.94 9.57
N GLY A 299 -15.02 30.73 8.96
CA GLY A 299 -13.92 31.39 9.66
C GLY A 299 -12.75 30.47 10.03
N LYS A 300 -12.83 29.16 9.73
CA LYS A 300 -11.77 28.16 9.90
C LYS A 300 -11.06 28.28 11.26
N PRO A 301 -11.82 28.19 12.37
CA PRO A 301 -11.28 28.42 13.70
C PRO A 301 -10.16 27.43 14.01
N GLU A 302 -9.21 27.89 14.79
CA GLU A 302 -8.11 27.08 15.24
C GLU A 302 -8.39 26.46 16.61
N ALA A 303 -7.85 25.27 16.78
CA ALA A 303 -7.89 24.50 18.01
C ALA A 303 -6.46 24.03 18.34
N SER A 304 -6.23 23.58 19.55
CA SER A 304 -4.94 23.04 19.95
C SER A 304 -5.12 21.91 20.93
N ILE A 305 -4.24 20.92 20.85
CA ILE A 305 -4.13 19.87 21.85
C ILE A 305 -2.75 20.02 22.47
N HIS A 306 -2.70 20.23 23.79
CA HIS A 306 -1.46 20.25 24.55
C HIS A 306 -1.42 19.04 25.47
N TRP A 307 -0.25 18.43 25.56
CA TRP A 307 0.05 17.36 26.50
C TRP A 307 1.06 17.83 27.54
N SER A 308 0.85 17.45 28.80
CA SER A 308 1.88 17.52 29.84
C SER A 308 1.92 16.23 30.66
N PRO A 309 3.04 15.92 31.34
CA PRO A 309 3.11 14.78 32.26
C PRO A 309 2.08 14.82 33.40
N ALA A 310 1.67 16.01 33.81
CA ALA A 310 0.80 16.21 34.96
C ALA A 310 -0.69 16.13 34.61
N SER A 311 -1.08 16.56 33.40
CA SER A 311 -2.48 16.62 32.98
C SER A 311 -2.86 15.64 31.87
N GLY A 312 -1.91 15.13 31.09
CA GLY A 312 -2.24 14.40 29.87
C GLY A 312 -2.60 15.35 28.72
N ALA A 313 -3.21 14.82 27.66
CA ALA A 313 -3.52 15.56 26.44
C ALA A 313 -4.93 16.15 26.50
N HIS A 314 -5.03 17.47 26.40
CA HIS A 314 -6.30 18.20 26.43
C HIS A 314 -6.38 19.23 25.33
N GLU A 315 -7.58 19.34 24.80
CA GLU A 315 -7.91 20.21 23.69
C GLU A 315 -8.55 21.53 24.14
N THR A 316 -8.24 22.61 23.43
CA THR A 316 -8.71 23.97 23.71
C THR A 316 -9.10 24.64 22.40
N TYR A 317 -10.22 25.38 22.39
CA TYR A 317 -10.87 25.86 21.17
C TYR A 317 -11.13 27.37 21.18
N GLY A 318 -11.22 27.94 19.98
CA GLY A 318 -11.84 29.26 19.74
C GLY A 318 -11.37 30.36 20.69
N ALA A 319 -12.32 31.13 21.24
CA ALA A 319 -11.99 32.29 22.05
C ALA A 319 -11.17 31.96 23.31
N ILE A 320 -11.44 30.81 23.96
CA ILE A 320 -10.68 30.37 25.14
C ILE A 320 -9.22 30.09 24.75
N ARG A 321 -9.01 29.39 23.63
CA ARG A 321 -7.67 29.18 23.05
C ARG A 321 -6.97 30.49 22.79
N ASP A 322 -7.62 31.41 22.09
CA ASP A 322 -7.00 32.67 21.68
C ASP A 322 -6.65 33.54 22.89
N LYS A 323 -7.49 33.52 23.94
CA LYS A 323 -7.18 34.20 25.20
C LYS A 323 -5.99 33.56 25.88
N TRP A 324 -5.95 32.24 26.03
CA TRP A 324 -4.82 31.52 26.63
C TRP A 324 -3.52 31.75 25.86
N ALA A 325 -3.58 31.71 24.53
CA ALA A 325 -2.49 32.06 23.63
C ALA A 325 -1.95 33.48 23.88
N SER A 326 -2.86 34.47 23.98
CA SER A 326 -2.49 35.87 24.26
C SER A 326 -1.83 36.08 25.63
N MET A 327 -2.01 35.13 26.55
CA MET A 327 -1.40 35.13 27.88
C MET A 327 -0.05 34.42 27.91
N GLY A 328 0.40 33.84 26.80
CA GLY A 328 1.65 33.07 26.71
C GLY A 328 1.48 31.56 26.86
N TRP A 329 0.30 31.02 26.56
CA TRP A 329 0.03 29.58 26.59
C TRP A 329 0.39 28.96 27.96
N GLU A 330 1.08 27.81 27.96
CA GLU A 330 1.52 27.09 29.15
C GLU A 330 2.54 27.87 30.00
N THR A 331 3.18 28.90 29.46
CA THR A 331 4.10 29.76 30.22
C THR A 331 3.38 30.80 31.07
N SER A 332 2.07 30.98 30.86
CA SER A 332 1.23 31.84 31.68
C SER A 332 1.02 31.24 33.08
N HIS A 333 0.52 32.06 34.01
CA HIS A 333 0.17 31.59 35.36
C HIS A 333 -0.95 30.52 35.37
N LEU A 334 -1.67 30.34 34.27
CA LEU A 334 -2.67 29.27 34.13
C LEU A 334 -2.02 27.90 33.91
N GLY A 335 -0.83 27.83 33.28
CA GLY A 335 -0.20 26.56 32.93
C GLY A 335 -0.99 25.78 31.87
N TYR A 336 -0.94 24.45 31.94
CA TYR A 336 -1.58 23.55 30.98
C TYR A 336 -3.08 23.36 31.25
N PRO A 337 -3.89 23.06 30.21
CA PRO A 337 -5.24 22.57 30.41
C PRO A 337 -5.24 21.24 31.20
N VAL A 338 -6.25 21.05 32.05
CA VAL A 338 -6.43 19.83 32.87
C VAL A 338 -7.73 19.09 32.56
N ASP A 339 -8.59 19.68 31.73
CA ASP A 339 -9.78 19.04 31.17
C ASP A 339 -10.16 19.66 29.83
N ALA A 340 -11.10 19.01 29.15
CA ALA A 340 -11.78 19.57 27.99
C ALA A 340 -12.69 20.74 28.40
N GLU A 341 -12.91 21.68 27.47
CA GLU A 341 -13.96 22.67 27.64
C GLU A 341 -15.34 22.03 27.87
N ARG A 342 -16.10 22.62 28.79
CA ARG A 342 -17.46 22.18 29.12
C ARG A 342 -18.43 23.34 29.17
N ASP A 343 -19.70 23.04 28.92
CA ASP A 343 -20.76 24.02 29.07
C ASP A 343 -20.91 24.41 30.55
N HIS A 344 -20.99 25.72 30.81
CA HIS A 344 -21.09 26.26 32.15
C HIS A 344 -21.82 27.60 32.13
N ALA A 345 -22.85 27.78 32.96
CA ALA A 345 -23.52 29.07 33.17
C ALA A 345 -23.86 29.88 31.89
N GLY A 346 -24.36 29.22 30.84
CA GLY A 346 -24.70 29.87 29.56
C GLY A 346 -23.49 30.23 28.68
N GLY A 347 -22.32 29.69 29.01
CA GLY A 347 -21.06 29.86 28.31
C GLY A 347 -20.22 28.59 28.34
N ARG A 348 -18.91 28.74 28.21
CA ARG A 348 -17.94 27.65 28.13
C ARG A 348 -16.84 27.87 29.16
N LEU A 349 -16.47 26.84 29.91
CA LEU A 349 -15.39 26.88 30.90
C LEU A 349 -14.34 25.84 30.56
N GLN A 350 -13.06 26.21 30.65
CA GLN A 350 -11.97 25.25 30.71
C GLN A 350 -11.11 25.49 31.94
N ARG A 351 -10.68 24.40 32.59
CA ARG A 351 -9.75 24.48 33.71
C ARG A 351 -8.32 24.28 33.21
N PHE A 352 -7.43 25.02 33.84
CA PHE A 352 -5.98 24.94 33.70
C PHE A 352 -5.38 24.66 35.08
N GLN A 353 -4.09 24.34 35.13
CA GLN A 353 -3.39 24.01 36.38
C GLN A 353 -3.49 25.13 37.44
N GLY A 354 -3.44 26.39 37.01
CA GLY A 354 -3.41 27.57 37.87
C GLY A 354 -4.68 28.40 37.89
N GLY A 355 -5.78 27.95 37.29
CA GLY A 355 -7.03 28.71 37.23
C GLY A 355 -7.98 28.21 36.16
N SER A 356 -8.92 29.05 35.73
CA SER A 356 -9.85 28.70 34.65
C SER A 356 -10.14 29.87 33.71
N LEU A 357 -10.55 29.55 32.49
CA LEU A 357 -11.05 30.53 31.52
C LEU A 357 -12.53 30.28 31.29
N PHE A 358 -13.33 31.31 31.48
CA PHE A 358 -14.77 31.27 31.26
C PHE A 358 -15.15 32.22 30.13
N TRP A 359 -15.76 31.68 29.07
CA TRP A 359 -16.27 32.43 27.94
C TRP A 359 -17.79 32.57 28.02
N THR A 360 -18.32 33.76 27.71
CA THR A 360 -19.74 33.99 27.45
C THR A 360 -19.96 34.74 26.14
N PRO A 361 -21.12 34.60 25.48
CA PRO A 361 -21.42 35.31 24.23
C PRO A 361 -21.32 36.85 24.34
N HIS A 362 -21.66 37.42 25.50
CA HIS A 362 -21.69 38.87 25.71
C HIS A 362 -20.44 39.43 26.39
N GLY A 363 -19.80 38.64 27.26
CA GLY A 363 -18.67 39.08 28.08
C GLY A 363 -17.29 38.71 27.52
N GLY A 364 -17.23 37.87 26.48
CA GLY A 364 -15.95 37.32 26.00
C GLY A 364 -15.33 36.38 27.04
N VAL A 365 -14.00 36.25 27.03
CA VAL A 365 -13.26 35.35 27.93
C VAL A 365 -12.74 36.09 29.16
N VAL A 366 -13.08 35.59 30.33
CA VAL A 366 -12.57 36.06 31.63
C VAL A 366 -11.68 35.00 32.28
N VAL A 367 -10.63 35.45 32.96
CA VAL A 367 -9.76 34.60 33.80
C VAL A 367 -10.37 34.51 35.19
N GLN A 368 -10.49 33.30 35.73
CA GLN A 368 -11.06 33.00 37.04
C GLN A 368 -10.08 32.25 37.93
#